data_AF-A0A5C8DMB9-F1
#
_entry.id   AF-A0A5C8DMB9-F1
#
_cell.length_a   1.000
_cell.length_b   1.000
_cell.length_c   1.000
_cell.angle_alpha   90.00
_cell.angle_beta   90.00
_cell.angle_gamma   90.00
#
_symmetry.space_group_name_H-M   'P 1'
#
loop_
_entity.id
_entity.type
_entity.pdbx_description
1 polymer ?
#
loop_
_entity_poly.entity_id
_entity_poly.type
_entity_poly.pdbx_seq_one_letter_code
_entity_poly.pdbx_strand_id
1 'polypeptide(L)'
;MDDHPLQTCPLLDRQYQSTARHALAVICQCFSSRINALRLAYDHYAITADQLAAARKGLLSEAASILYSHPADDPHTILQKLTASADLLRQETQSFQVESYVSRLST
;
A
#
# COMPACT_ATOMS: atom_id res chain seq x y z
N MET A 1 3.23 36.78 -29.05
CA MET A 1 3.74 35.94 -27.97
C MET A 1 2.91 34.68 -28.01
N ASP A 2 3.42 33.68 -28.70
CA ASP A 2 2.72 32.43 -28.97
C ASP A 2 2.69 31.58 -27.70
N ASP A 3 1.47 31.43 -27.17
CA ASP A 3 1.13 30.55 -26.07
C ASP A 3 1.09 29.12 -26.63
N HIS A 4 2.25 28.45 -26.65
CA HIS A 4 2.32 27.04 -27.02
C HIS A 4 1.76 26.22 -25.86
N PRO A 5 0.61 25.52 -26.01
CA PRO A 5 0.20 24.55 -25.01
C PRO A 5 1.29 23.49 -24.93
N LEU A 6 1.88 23.33 -23.75
CA LEU A 6 2.79 22.23 -23.42
C LEU A 6 2.10 20.92 -23.83
N GLN A 7 2.44 20.42 -25.02
CA GLN A 7 2.01 19.12 -25.49
C GLN A 7 2.59 18.08 -24.52
N THR A 8 1.76 17.63 -23.58
CA THR A 8 2.09 16.48 -22.74
C THR A 8 2.33 15.29 -23.66
N CYS A 9 3.56 14.78 -23.64
CA CYS A 9 3.97 13.71 -24.53
C CYS A 9 3.17 12.43 -24.17
N PRO A 10 2.29 11.90 -25.05
CA PRO A 10 1.34 10.83 -24.68
C PRO A 10 2.01 9.52 -24.23
N LEU A 11 3.26 9.30 -24.65
CA LEU A 11 4.07 8.15 -24.24
C LEU A 11 4.47 8.24 -22.76
N LEU A 12 4.78 9.45 -22.28
CA LEU A 12 5.14 9.72 -20.88
C LEU A 12 3.94 9.46 -19.96
N ASP A 13 2.75 9.88 -20.38
CA ASP A 13 1.50 9.64 -19.64
C ASP A 13 1.11 8.16 -19.59
N ARG A 14 1.29 7.41 -20.68
CA ARG A 14 1.03 5.96 -20.69
C ARG A 14 1.98 5.21 -19.76
N GLN A 15 3.27 5.55 -19.78
CA GLN A 15 4.26 4.93 -18.91
C GLN A 15 3.96 5.26 -17.44
N TYR A 16 3.65 6.53 -17.14
CA TYR A 16 3.21 6.96 -15.82
C TYR A 16 2.02 6.14 -15.31
N GLN A 17 0.95 6.06 -16.11
CA GLN A 17 -0.26 5.32 -15.73
C GLN A 17 0.01 3.83 -15.53
N SER A 18 0.82 3.22 -16.40
CA SER A 18 1.19 1.81 -16.29
C SER A 18 1.95 1.53 -14.99
N THR A 19 2.95 2.35 -14.68
CA THR A 19 3.75 2.21 -13.45
C THR A 19 2.90 2.44 -12.21
N ALA A 20 2.06 3.48 -12.20
CA ALA A 20 1.16 3.76 -11.07
C ALA A 20 0.19 2.59 -10.81
N ARG A 21 -0.41 2.04 -11.88
CA ARG A 21 -1.30 0.87 -11.78
C ARG A 21 -0.57 -0.35 -11.24
N HIS A 22 0.65 -0.60 -11.70
CA HIS A 22 1.46 -1.71 -11.21
C HIS A 22 1.77 -1.56 -9.71
N ALA A 23 2.22 -0.38 -9.28
CA ALA A 23 2.51 -0.09 -7.87
C ALA A 23 1.26 -0.29 -6.99
N LEU A 24 0.11 0.24 -7.40
CA LEU A 24 -1.16 0.05 -6.69
C LEU A 24 -1.58 -1.42 -6.63
N ALA A 25 -1.42 -2.18 -7.71
CA ALA A 25 -1.73 -3.61 -7.72
C ALA A 25 -0.87 -4.39 -6.71
N VAL A 26 0.43 -4.08 -6.64
CA VAL A 26 1.35 -4.66 -5.66
C VAL A 26 0.93 -4.31 -4.23
N ILE A 27 0.58 -3.05 -3.97
CA ILE A 27 0.12 -2.60 -2.66
C ILE A 27 -1.14 -3.37 -2.23
N CYS A 28 -2.14 -3.43 -3.11
CA CYS A 28 -3.38 -4.18 -2.86
C CYS A 28 -3.13 -5.68 -2.60
N GLN A 29 -2.23 -6.29 -3.38
CA GLN A 29 -1.87 -7.70 -3.21
C GLN A 29 -1.20 -7.95 -1.86
N CYS A 30 -0.29 -7.07 -1.43
CA CYS A 30 0.39 -7.18 -0.15
C CYS A 30 -0.58 -7.11 1.03
N PHE A 31 -1.46 -6.10 1.06
CA PHE A 31 -2.48 -6.01 2.11
C PHE A 31 -3.45 -7.19 2.11
N SER A 32 -3.86 -7.65 0.92
CA SER A 32 -4.70 -8.85 0.79
C SER A 32 -4.03 -10.08 1.39
N SER A 33 -2.72 -10.27 1.13
CA SER A 33 -1.92 -11.35 1.68
C SER A 33 -1.86 -11.30 3.21
N ARG A 34 -1.52 -10.12 3.79
CA ARG A 34 -1.46 -9.93 5.25
C ARG A 34 -2.81 -10.16 5.92
N ILE A 35 -3.91 -9.66 5.32
CA ILE A 35 -5.28 -9.90 5.82
C ILE A 35 -5.62 -11.39 5.79
N ASN A 36 -5.23 -12.11 4.74
CA ASN A 36 -5.45 -13.55 4.65
C ASN A 36 -4.63 -14.31 5.71
N ALA A 37 -3.39 -13.94 5.95
CA ALA A 37 -2.58 -14.52 7.02
C ALA A 37 -3.22 -14.31 8.41
N LEU A 38 -3.77 -13.11 8.68
CA LEU A 38 -4.52 -12.83 9.90
C LEU A 38 -5.79 -13.68 10.02
N ARG A 39 -6.53 -13.86 8.92
CA ARG A 39 -7.72 -14.74 8.88
C ARG A 39 -7.35 -16.19 9.20
N LEU A 40 -6.31 -16.73 8.55
CA LEU A 40 -5.83 -18.08 8.82
C LEU A 40 -5.40 -18.27 10.28
N ALA A 41 -4.71 -17.28 10.86
CA ALA A 41 -4.32 -17.34 12.26
C ALA A 41 -5.52 -17.33 13.21
N TYR A 42 -6.57 -16.57 12.88
CA TYR A 42 -7.84 -16.59 13.63
C TYR A 42 -8.55 -17.94 13.50
N ASP A 43 -8.64 -18.49 12.28
CA ASP A 43 -9.27 -19.80 12.02
C ASP A 43 -8.54 -20.94 12.75
N HIS A 44 -7.23 -20.79 12.99
CA HIS A 44 -6.40 -21.71 13.77
C HIS A 44 -6.33 -21.37 15.27
N TYR A 45 -7.14 -20.44 15.77
CA TYR A 45 -7.20 -20.01 17.17
C TYR A 45 -5.87 -19.44 17.73
N ALA A 46 -4.96 -18.99 16.86
CA ALA A 46 -3.71 -18.36 17.28
C ALA A 46 -3.93 -16.91 17.77
N ILE A 47 -5.00 -16.25 17.30
CA ILE A 47 -5.40 -14.91 17.71
C ILE A 47 -6.92 -14.86 17.97
N THR A 48 -7.36 -13.91 18.80
CA THR A 48 -8.79 -13.71 19.11
C THR A 48 -9.49 -12.86 18.04
N ALA A 49 -10.83 -12.85 18.08
CA ALA A 49 -11.63 -11.99 17.20
C ALA A 49 -11.31 -10.50 17.39
N ASP A 50 -11.07 -10.07 18.63
CA ASP A 50 -10.71 -8.68 18.95
C ASP A 50 -9.34 -8.31 18.38
N GLN A 51 -8.36 -9.22 18.51
CA GLN A 51 -7.03 -9.05 17.92
C GLN A 51 -7.10 -8.97 16.40
N LEU A 52 -7.93 -9.80 15.76
CA LEU A 52 -8.17 -9.74 14.31
C LEU A 52 -8.79 -8.39 13.91
N ALA A 53 -9.77 -7.90 14.66
CA ALA A 53 -10.43 -6.62 14.38
C ALA A 53 -9.45 -5.45 14.52
N ALA A 54 -8.65 -5.42 15.59
CA ALA A 54 -7.60 -4.42 15.80
C ALA A 54 -6.54 -4.47 14.68
N ALA A 55 -6.07 -5.67 14.32
CA ALA A 55 -5.09 -5.86 13.25
C ALA A 55 -5.61 -5.38 11.88
N ARG A 56 -6.87 -5.66 11.55
CA ARG A 56 -7.49 -5.15 10.32
C ARG A 56 -7.56 -3.63 10.30
N LYS A 57 -7.92 -3.02 11.44
CA LYS A 57 -7.95 -1.55 11.57
C LYS A 57 -6.55 -0.96 11.38
N GLY A 58 -5.52 -1.57 11.96
CA GLY A 58 -4.12 -1.20 11.76
C GLY A 58 -3.72 -1.22 10.27
N LEU A 59 -3.93 -2.35 9.59
CA LEU A 59 -3.61 -2.50 8.18
C LEU A 59 -4.38 -1.52 7.28
N LEU A 60 -5.65 -1.22 7.59
CA LEU A 60 -6.41 -0.20 6.87
C LEU A 60 -5.84 1.21 7.06
N SER A 61 -5.38 1.53 8.28
CA SER A 61 -4.73 2.81 8.57
C SER A 61 -3.39 2.94 7.83
N GLU A 62 -2.59 1.87 7.77
CA GLU A 62 -1.35 1.81 6.99
C GLU A 62 -1.63 1.97 5.48
N ALA A 63 -2.67 1.33 4.96
CA ALA A 63 -3.06 1.49 3.55
C ALA A 63 -3.47 2.93 3.24
N ALA A 64 -4.23 3.56 4.13
CA ALA A 64 -4.66 4.94 3.97
C ALA A 64 -3.48 5.93 3.98
N SER A 65 -2.46 5.71 4.82
CA SER A 65 -1.29 6.59 4.87
C SER A 65 -0.42 6.51 3.61
N ILE A 66 -0.33 5.33 2.98
CA ILE A 66 0.39 5.15 1.70
C ILE A 66 -0.32 5.88 0.55
N LEU A 67 -1.65 5.84 0.54
CA LEU A 67 -2.46 6.49 -0.50
C LEU A 67 -2.65 7.99 -0.28
N TYR A 68 -2.26 8.50 0.88
CA TYR A 68 -2.32 9.93 1.16
C TYR A 68 -1.28 10.68 0.31
N SER A 69 -1.78 11.60 -0.51
CA SER A 69 -0.95 12.53 -1.29
C SER A 69 -1.23 13.95 -0.83
N HIS A 70 -0.19 14.77 -0.74
CA HIS A 70 -0.34 16.19 -0.43
C HIS A 70 -0.78 16.93 -1.70
N PRO A 71 -1.67 17.94 -1.63
CA PRO A 71 -2.11 18.68 -2.82
C PRO A 71 -0.99 19.36 -3.62
N ALA A 72 0.16 19.57 -2.99
CA ALA A 72 1.37 20.13 -3.62
C ALA A 72 2.33 19.07 -4.19
N ASP A 73 2.06 17.78 -4.00
CA ASP A 73 2.86 16.72 -4.62
C ASP A 73 2.59 16.71 -6.13
N ASP A 74 3.63 16.85 -6.93
CA ASP A 74 3.51 16.68 -8.37
C ASP A 74 3.36 15.19 -8.74
N PRO A 75 2.84 14.87 -9.94
CA PRO A 75 2.62 13.48 -10.35
C PRO A 75 3.88 12.60 -10.24
N HIS A 76 5.07 13.12 -10.56
CA HIS A 76 6.29 12.33 -10.50
C HIS A 76 6.64 11.97 -9.04
N THR A 77 6.48 12.92 -8.12
CA THR A 77 6.63 12.68 -6.68
C THR A 77 5.63 11.62 -6.18
N ILE A 78 4.36 11.70 -6.61
CA ILE A 78 3.34 10.70 -6.25
C ILE A 78 3.74 9.31 -6.76
N LEU A 79 4.20 9.21 -8.01
CA LEU A 79 4.63 7.94 -8.60
C LEU A 79 5.84 7.33 -7.89
N GLN A 80 6.83 8.17 -7.54
CA GLN A 80 7.98 7.74 -6.77
C GLN A 80 7.57 7.20 -5.39
N LYS A 81 6.72 7.93 -4.66
CA LYS A 81 6.17 7.49 -3.37
C LYS A 81 5.43 6.16 -3.50
N LEU A 82 4.52 6.04 -4.46
CA LEU A 82 3.77 4.80 -4.70
C LEU A 82 4.68 3.61 -5.01
N THR A 83 5.69 3.81 -5.85
CA THR A 83 6.62 2.74 -6.24
C THR A 83 7.49 2.31 -5.04
N ALA A 84 8.04 3.28 -4.30
CA ALA A 84 8.83 3.00 -3.11
C ALA A 84 8.01 2.29 -2.02
N SER A 85 6.76 2.73 -1.79
CA SER A 85 5.84 2.05 -0.87
C SER A 85 5.50 0.65 -1.33
N ALA A 86 5.28 0.42 -2.63
CA ALA A 86 5.01 -0.91 -3.16
C ALA A 86 6.18 -1.87 -2.93
N ASP A 87 7.41 -1.43 -3.15
CA ASP A 87 8.61 -2.25 -2.93
C ASP A 87 8.86 -2.53 -1.44
N LEU A 88 8.74 -1.52 -0.58
CA LEU A 88 8.86 -1.69 0.88
C LEU A 88 7.80 -2.67 1.40
N LEU A 89 6.54 -2.47 1.03
CA LEU A 89 5.42 -3.29 1.48
C LEU A 89 5.57 -4.74 1.00
N ARG A 90 6.15 -4.97 -0.19
CA ARG A 90 6.48 -6.31 -0.70
C ARG A 90 7.49 -7.01 0.21
N GLN A 91 8.57 -6.33 0.59
CA GLN A 91 9.60 -6.90 1.48
C GLN A 91 9.03 -7.22 2.87
N GLU A 92 8.30 -6.28 3.46
CA GLU A 92 7.65 -6.47 4.75
C GLU A 92 6.58 -7.57 4.73
N THR A 93 5.90 -7.78 3.59
CA THR A 93 4.90 -8.85 3.46
C THR A 93 5.58 -10.22 3.44
N GLN A 94 6.77 -10.33 2.87
CA GLN A 94 7.54 -11.58 2.86
C GLN A 94 8.02 -11.97 4.26
N SER A 95 8.27 -11.01 5.13
CA SER A 95 8.67 -11.21 6.52
C SER A 95 7.51 -11.06 7.52
N PHE A 96 6.26 -10.97 7.04
CA PHE A 96 5.10 -10.71 7.89
C PHE A 96 4.82 -11.89 8.83
N GLN A 97 4.85 -11.62 10.13
CA GLN A 97 4.50 -12.57 11.18
C GLN A 97 3.30 -12.06 11.96
N VAL A 98 2.22 -12.85 11.99
CA VAL A 98 0.94 -12.45 12.60
C VAL A 98 1.09 -12.11 14.08
N GLU A 99 1.70 -13.00 14.86
CA GLU A 99 1.84 -12.83 16.31
C GLU A 99 2.64 -11.58 16.68
N SER A 100 3.75 -11.32 15.96
CA SER A 100 4.55 -10.10 16.14
C SER A 100 3.77 -8.83 15.79
N TYR A 101 2.95 -8.87 14.73
CA TYR A 101 2.12 -7.74 14.34
C TYR A 101 1.03 -7.45 15.38
N VAL A 102 0.28 -8.46 15.80
CA VAL A 102 -0.79 -8.32 16.81
C VAL A 102 -0.24 -7.86 18.16
N SER A 103 0.93 -8.35 18.57
CA SER A 103 1.57 -7.96 19.83
C SER A 103 1.90 -6.47 19.87
N ARG A 104 2.40 -5.91 18.76
CA ARG A 104 2.72 -4.48 18.61
C ARG A 104 1.48 -3.57 18.67
N LEU A 105 0.31 -4.08 18.34
CA LEU A 105 -0.95 -3.32 18.40
C LEU A 105 -1.58 -3.35 19.80
N SER A 106 -1.10 -4.22 20.68
CA SER A 106 -1.64 -4.42 22.03
C SER A 106 -0.85 -3.65 23.10
N THR A 107 0.29 -3.06 22.74
CA THR A 107 1.07 -2.09 23.52
C THR A 107 0.61 -0.67 23.25
#